data_AF-A0A424QFM8-F1
#
_entry.id   AF-A0A424QFM8-F1
#
_cell.length_a   1.000
_cell.length_b   1.000
_cell.length_c   1.000
_cell.angle_alpha   90.00
_cell.angle_beta   90.00
_cell.angle_gamma   90.00
#
_symmetry.space_group_name_H-M   'P 1'
#
loop_
_entity.id
_entity.type
_entity.pdbx_description
1 polymer ?
#
loop_
_entity_poly.entity_id
_entity_poly.type
_entity_poly.pdbx_seq_one_letter_code
_entity_poly.pdbx_strand_id
1 'polypeptide(L)'
;MKNQKETKQDELAAIGIGAMIVFIALILVAAVAAAVIIQTAEKLQQNAQASGDDTQEQMSTKVTLINIIIEATTAAPANHDLFVTFELAPGSEPTQGDDVGYTVICENGAGTDTVFAQGDLTGATVHTGDGAGAAAITLNPGTTYVFVMEIDECAPTANT
;
A
#
# COMPACT_ATOMS: atom_id res chain seq x y z
N MET A 1 -68.24 -19.26 47.26
CA MET A 1 -67.31 -18.10 47.15
C MET A 1 -65.82 -18.49 47.09
N LYS A 2 -65.36 -19.61 47.69
CA LYS A 2 -63.94 -20.02 47.65
C LYS A 2 -63.42 -20.39 46.23
N ASN A 3 -64.20 -21.14 45.43
CA ASN A 3 -63.76 -21.59 44.09
C ASN A 3 -63.54 -20.47 43.05
N GLN A 4 -64.21 -19.32 43.19
CA GLN A 4 -64.01 -18.15 42.30
C GLN A 4 -62.73 -17.36 42.61
N LYS A 5 -62.16 -17.51 43.81
CA LYS A 5 -60.89 -16.87 44.17
C LYS A 5 -59.69 -17.66 43.65
N GLU A 6 -59.75 -18.99 43.67
CA GLU A 6 -58.67 -19.83 43.13
C GLU A 6 -58.53 -19.72 41.62
N THR A 7 -59.63 -19.77 40.86
CA THR A 7 -59.59 -19.62 39.39
C THR A 7 -58.98 -18.29 38.94
N LYS A 8 -59.22 -17.19 39.66
CA LYS A 8 -58.58 -15.89 39.39
C LYS A 8 -57.10 -15.87 39.75
N GLN A 9 -56.67 -16.61 40.78
CA GLN A 9 -55.25 -16.72 41.12
C GLN A 9 -54.49 -17.56 40.10
N ASP A 10 -55.07 -18.66 39.62
CA ASP A 10 -54.47 -19.50 38.57
C ASP A 10 -54.32 -18.72 37.25
N GLU A 11 -55.31 -17.89 36.90
CA GLU A 11 -55.26 -17.03 35.72
C GLU A 11 -54.15 -15.96 35.83
N LEU A 12 -53.99 -15.35 37.01
CA LEU A 12 -52.89 -14.41 37.29
C LEU A 12 -51.51 -15.11 37.26
N ALA A 13 -51.42 -16.34 37.79
CA ALA A 13 -50.20 -17.13 37.75
C ALA A 13 -49.83 -17.52 36.31
N ALA A 14 -50.80 -17.91 35.48
CA ALA A 14 -50.60 -18.22 34.07
C ALA A 14 -50.12 -17.00 33.26
N ILE A 15 -50.68 -15.81 33.52
CA ILE A 15 -50.22 -14.55 32.92
C ILE A 15 -48.77 -14.24 33.33
N GLY A 16 -48.43 -14.44 34.60
CA GLY A 16 -47.07 -14.22 35.11
C GLY A 16 -46.04 -15.14 34.44
N ILE A 17 -46.38 -16.41 34.23
CA ILE A 17 -45.53 -17.36 33.50
C ILE A 17 -45.39 -16.93 32.04
N GLY A 18 -46.49 -16.53 31.38
CA GLY A 18 -46.44 -16.01 30.01
C GLY A 18 -45.54 -14.76 29.88
N ALA A 19 -45.62 -13.85 30.85
CA ALA A 19 -44.78 -12.65 30.88
C ALA A 19 -43.28 -12.99 31.06
N MET A 20 -42.95 -13.95 31.92
CA MET A 20 -41.56 -14.41 32.08
C MET A 20 -41.00 -15.06 30.80
N ILE A 21 -41.81 -15.84 30.09
CA ILE A 21 -41.39 -16.48 28.84
C ILE A 21 -41.06 -15.41 27.78
N VAL A 22 -41.92 -14.41 27.61
CA VAL A 22 -41.68 -13.31 26.66
C VAL A 22 -40.46 -12.49 27.08
N PHE A 23 -40.27 -12.26 28.38
CA PHE A 23 -39.11 -11.54 28.89
C PHE A 23 -37.79 -12.24 28.54
N ILE A 24 -37.72 -13.57 28.74
CA ILE A 24 -36.54 -14.36 28.37
C ILE A 24 -36.33 -14.34 26.86
N ALA A 25 -37.39 -14.50 26.07
CA ALA A 25 -37.30 -14.46 24.62
C ALA A 25 -36.74 -13.12 24.10
N LEU A 26 -37.19 -12.00 24.68
CA LEU A 26 -36.68 -10.66 24.33
C LEU A 26 -35.21 -10.49 24.66
N ILE A 27 -34.74 -11.03 25.79
CA ILE A 27 -33.32 -10.99 26.16
C ILE A 27 -32.48 -11.78 25.16
N LEU A 28 -32.93 -12.96 24.73
CA LEU A 28 -32.20 -13.78 23.76
C LEU A 28 -32.10 -13.10 22.39
N VAL A 29 -33.20 -12.48 21.91
CA VAL A 29 -33.17 -11.72 20.66
C VAL A 29 -32.26 -10.50 20.77
N ALA A 30 -32.32 -9.77 21.88
CA ALA A 30 -31.44 -8.63 22.14
C ALA A 30 -29.95 -9.03 22.16
N ALA A 31 -29.62 -10.19 22.74
CA ALA A 31 -28.25 -10.70 22.78
C ALA A 31 -27.70 -11.01 21.38
N VAL A 32 -28.49 -11.66 20.53
CA VAL A 32 -28.07 -11.96 19.14
C VAL A 32 -27.91 -10.67 18.34
N ALA A 33 -28.85 -9.72 18.47
CA ALA A 33 -28.75 -8.43 17.80
C ALA A 33 -27.52 -7.64 18.25
N ALA A 34 -27.22 -7.60 19.55
CA ALA A 34 -26.03 -6.94 20.09
C ALA A 34 -24.74 -7.56 19.53
N ALA A 35 -24.65 -8.89 19.44
CA ALA A 35 -23.48 -9.57 18.89
C ALA A 35 -23.21 -9.18 17.43
N VAL A 36 -24.25 -9.13 16.59
CA VAL A 36 -24.12 -8.72 15.18
C VAL A 36 -23.73 -7.24 15.04
N ILE A 37 -24.29 -6.37 15.89
CA ILE A 37 -23.94 -4.95 15.92
C ILE A 37 -22.47 -4.77 16.29
N ILE A 38 -22.00 -5.45 17.34
CA ILE A 38 -20.60 -5.41 17.78
C ILE A 38 -19.68 -5.92 16.67
N GLN A 39 -19.98 -7.07 16.09
CA GLN A 39 -19.16 -7.64 15.01
C GLN A 39 -19.06 -6.70 13.80
N THR A 40 -20.17 -6.05 13.44
CA THR A 40 -20.17 -5.09 12.33
C THR A 40 -19.37 -3.85 12.70
N ALA A 41 -19.50 -3.34 13.92
CA ALA A 41 -18.74 -2.20 14.41
C ALA A 41 -17.23 -2.49 14.44
N GLU A 42 -16.82 -3.65 14.94
CA GLU A 42 -15.42 -4.09 14.96
C GLU A 42 -14.86 -4.24 13.55
N LYS A 43 -15.63 -4.87 12.64
CA LYS A 43 -15.23 -5.01 11.24
C LYS A 43 -15.08 -3.64 10.56
N LEU A 44 -15.99 -2.70 10.80
CA LEU A 44 -15.87 -1.35 10.27
C LEU A 44 -14.65 -0.62 10.84
N GLN A 45 -14.32 -0.81 12.11
CA GLN A 45 -13.13 -0.22 12.71
C GLN A 45 -11.84 -0.82 12.16
N GLN A 46 -11.78 -2.14 11.98
CA GLN A 46 -10.62 -2.81 11.36
C GLN A 46 -10.44 -2.38 9.90
N ASN A 47 -11.53 -2.32 9.13
CA ASN A 47 -11.49 -1.84 7.76
C ASN A 47 -11.06 -0.36 7.69
N ALA A 48 -11.52 0.48 8.62
CA ALA A 48 -11.12 1.88 8.69
C ALA A 48 -9.64 2.04 9.05
N GLN A 49 -9.10 1.19 9.93
CA GLN A 49 -7.68 1.16 10.26
C GLN A 49 -6.86 0.71 9.05
N ALA A 50 -7.20 -0.44 8.46
CA ALA A 50 -6.51 -0.97 7.27
C ALA A 50 -6.52 0.04 6.11
N SER A 51 -7.68 0.66 5.82
CA SER A 51 -7.75 1.71 4.78
C SER A 51 -6.93 2.96 5.14
N GLY A 52 -6.80 3.27 6.43
CA GLY A 52 -5.96 4.37 6.91
C GLY A 52 -4.48 4.06 6.74
N ASP A 53 -4.07 2.83 7.07
CA ASP A 53 -2.72 2.32 6.90
C ASP A 53 -2.34 2.26 5.41
N ASP A 54 -3.20 1.70 4.56
CA ASP A 54 -3.01 1.66 3.10
C ASP A 54 -2.85 3.07 2.50
N THR A 55 -3.65 4.04 2.98
CA THR A 55 -3.55 5.43 2.52
C THR A 55 -2.25 6.07 3.00
N GLN A 56 -1.83 5.77 4.23
CA GLN A 56 -0.56 6.24 4.76
C GLN A 56 0.60 5.69 3.94
N GLU A 57 0.61 4.39 3.63
CA GLU A 57 1.65 3.75 2.83
C GLU A 57 1.71 4.35 1.41
N GLN A 58 0.57 4.50 0.74
CA GLN A 58 0.49 5.11 -0.60
C GLN A 58 0.96 6.57 -0.63
N MET A 59 0.80 7.31 0.47
CA MET A 59 1.29 8.69 0.58
C MET A 59 2.72 8.77 1.11
N SER A 60 3.18 7.75 1.83
CA SER A 60 4.48 7.67 2.48
C SER A 60 5.55 7.32 1.47
N THR A 61 5.37 6.29 0.64
CA THR A 61 6.43 5.80 -0.27
C THR A 61 6.48 6.64 -1.54
N LYS A 62 7.42 7.60 -1.59
CA LYS A 62 7.63 8.45 -2.77
C LYS A 62 9.11 8.59 -3.08
N VAL A 63 9.48 8.27 -4.31
CA VAL A 63 10.82 8.51 -4.85
C VAL A 63 10.86 9.89 -5.51
N THR A 64 11.88 10.68 -5.18
CA THR A 64 12.15 11.98 -5.78
C THR A 64 13.42 11.91 -6.60
N LEU A 65 13.30 12.19 -7.90
CA LEU A 65 14.44 12.32 -8.80
C LEU A 65 15.05 13.72 -8.63
N ILE A 66 16.34 13.78 -8.35
CA ILE A 66 17.07 15.04 -8.15
C ILE A 66 17.68 15.46 -9.49
N ASN A 67 18.51 14.60 -10.08
CA ASN A 67 19.23 14.89 -11.31
C ASN A 67 19.44 13.63 -12.14
N ILE A 68 19.50 13.80 -13.46
CA ILE A 68 19.86 12.77 -14.43
C ILE A 68 20.93 13.37 -15.34
N ILE A 69 22.07 12.69 -15.46
CA ILE A 69 23.21 13.12 -16.26
C ILE A 69 23.60 11.98 -17.21
N ILE A 70 24.00 12.30 -18.42
CA ILE A 70 24.54 11.31 -19.36
C ILE A 70 25.97 10.98 -18.91
N GLU A 71 26.22 9.72 -18.52
CA GLU A 71 27.54 9.27 -18.07
C GLU A 71 28.38 8.79 -19.24
N ALA A 72 27.83 7.87 -20.03
CA ALA A 72 28.51 7.29 -21.18
C ALA A 72 27.53 7.03 -22.32
N THR A 73 27.97 7.31 -23.54
CA THR A 73 27.29 6.86 -24.76
C THR A 73 28.30 6.25 -25.72
N THR A 74 28.10 4.99 -26.10
CA THR A 74 28.90 4.32 -27.13
C THR A 74 28.05 3.95 -28.32
N ALA A 75 28.63 3.99 -29.51
CA ALA A 75 27.90 3.73 -30.76
C ALA A 75 27.84 2.23 -31.15
N ALA A 76 28.74 1.38 -30.63
CA ALA A 76 28.75 -0.07 -30.88
C ALA A 76 29.66 -0.84 -29.88
N PRO A 77 29.12 -1.79 -29.08
CA PRO A 77 27.69 -1.98 -28.80
C PRO A 77 27.06 -0.67 -28.28
N ALA A 78 25.77 -0.49 -28.52
CA ALA A 78 25.05 0.69 -28.08
C ALA A 78 24.86 0.57 -26.56
N ASN A 79 25.76 1.20 -25.81
CA ASN A 79 25.65 1.30 -24.36
C ASN A 79 25.36 2.76 -24.02
N HIS A 80 24.26 2.97 -23.33
CA HIS A 80 23.78 4.29 -22.96
C HIS A 80 23.50 4.31 -21.46
N ASP A 81 24.41 4.95 -20.73
CA ASP A 81 24.38 5.00 -19.27
C ASP A 81 23.94 6.40 -18.82
N LEU A 82 22.89 6.44 -18.01
CA LEU A 82 22.48 7.64 -17.29
C LEU A 82 22.84 7.53 -15.83
N PHE A 83 23.60 8.51 -15.33
CA PHE A 83 23.84 8.67 -13.92
C PHE A 83 22.66 9.39 -13.27
N VAL A 84 21.89 8.66 -12.48
CA VAL A 84 20.66 9.17 -11.86
C VAL A 84 20.88 9.35 -10.37
N THR A 85 20.61 10.55 -9.88
CA THR A 85 20.61 10.89 -8.47
C THR A 85 19.18 11.02 -7.98
N PHE A 86 18.83 10.27 -6.93
CA PHE A 86 17.49 10.24 -6.38
C PHE A 86 17.50 10.12 -4.85
N GLU A 87 16.38 10.41 -4.22
CA GLU A 87 16.18 10.21 -2.78
C GLU A 87 14.75 9.76 -2.50
N LEU A 88 14.54 9.08 -1.37
CA LEU A 88 13.19 8.84 -0.85
C LEU A 88 12.71 10.08 -0.11
N ALA A 89 11.44 10.44 -0.33
CA ALA A 89 10.82 11.59 0.30
C ALA A 89 10.88 11.48 1.84
N PRO A 90 10.94 12.61 2.55
CA PRO A 90 10.91 12.60 4.01
C PRO A 90 9.58 12.00 4.49
N GLY A 91 9.65 10.99 5.36
CA GLY A 91 8.49 10.26 5.86
C GLY A 91 8.11 9.02 5.04
N SER A 92 8.87 8.67 4.00
CA SER A 92 8.78 7.35 3.35
C SER A 92 9.26 6.23 4.26
N GLU A 93 8.64 5.07 4.14
CA GLU A 93 9.19 3.85 4.72
C GLU A 93 10.39 3.37 3.90
N PRO A 94 11.33 2.63 4.50
CA PRO A 94 12.44 2.05 3.76
C PRO A 94 11.93 1.05 2.72
N THR A 95 12.42 1.16 1.49
CA THR A 95 12.04 0.28 0.35
C THR A 95 13.28 -0.36 -0.24
N GLN A 96 13.18 -1.56 -0.79
CA GLN A 96 14.31 -2.21 -1.44
C GLN A 96 14.49 -1.68 -2.88
N GLY A 97 15.74 -1.59 -3.35
CA GLY A 97 16.04 -1.06 -4.69
C GLY A 97 15.38 -1.85 -5.84
N ASP A 98 15.22 -3.16 -5.68
CA ASP A 98 14.55 -4.04 -6.63
C ASP A 98 13.01 -3.91 -6.64
N ASP A 99 12.42 -3.35 -5.57
CA ASP A 99 10.99 -3.03 -5.53
C ASP A 99 10.64 -1.75 -6.31
N VAL A 100 11.66 -0.95 -6.68
CA VAL A 100 11.49 0.31 -7.41
C VAL A 100 11.86 0.11 -8.88
N GLY A 101 10.85 0.07 -9.75
CA GLY A 101 11.04 0.01 -11.19
C GLY A 101 11.18 1.38 -11.85
N TYR A 102 11.96 1.46 -12.92
CA TYR A 102 12.01 2.61 -13.83
C TYR A 102 11.56 2.22 -15.24
N THR A 103 11.05 3.20 -15.97
CA THR A 103 10.75 3.09 -17.40
C THR A 103 11.10 4.40 -18.09
N VAL A 104 11.89 4.30 -19.16
CA VAL A 104 12.26 5.40 -20.03
C VAL A 104 11.62 5.13 -21.38
N ILE A 105 10.88 6.12 -21.87
CA ILE A 105 10.16 6.05 -23.15
C ILE A 105 10.87 6.96 -24.13
N CYS A 106 11.26 6.40 -25.27
CA CYS A 106 11.94 7.13 -26.33
C CYS A 106 11.43 6.70 -27.72
N GLU A 107 11.85 7.41 -28.75
CA GLU A 107 11.71 6.92 -30.13
C GLU A 107 12.96 6.11 -30.50
N ASN A 108 12.79 5.07 -31.34
CA ASN A 108 13.93 4.36 -31.93
C ASN A 108 14.82 5.34 -32.70
N GLY A 109 16.12 5.04 -32.89
CA GLY A 109 17.05 5.89 -33.65
C GLY A 109 16.62 6.21 -35.10
N ALA A 110 15.63 5.49 -35.64
CA ALA A 110 14.99 5.77 -36.94
C ALA A 110 13.79 6.75 -36.85
N GLY A 111 13.31 7.10 -35.66
CA GLY A 111 12.16 7.98 -35.42
C GLY A 111 10.80 7.40 -35.83
N THR A 112 10.69 6.07 -35.98
CA THR A 112 9.50 5.42 -36.54
C THR A 112 8.63 4.70 -35.51
N ASP A 113 9.21 4.32 -34.37
CA ASP A 113 8.57 3.50 -33.34
C ASP A 113 8.92 4.01 -31.95
N THR A 114 7.99 3.86 -31.01
CA THR A 114 8.24 4.09 -29.58
C THR A 114 8.88 2.87 -28.95
N VAL A 115 9.94 3.09 -28.18
CA VAL A 115 10.75 2.08 -27.51
C VAL A 115 10.78 2.38 -26.01
N PHE A 116 10.98 1.33 -25.21
CA PHE A 116 10.93 1.40 -23.75
C PHE A 116 12.17 0.73 -23.16
N ALA A 117 13.01 1.49 -22.46
CA ALA A 117 14.06 0.94 -21.60
C ALA A 117 13.53 0.82 -20.17
N GLN A 118 13.62 -0.35 -19.56
CA GLN A 118 13.04 -0.62 -18.25
C GLN A 118 14.03 -1.42 -17.40
N GLY A 119 13.97 -1.20 -16.09
CA GLY A 119 14.75 -1.93 -15.12
C GLY A 119 14.29 -1.59 -13.72
N ASP A 120 15.09 -1.97 -12.74
CA ASP A 120 14.91 -1.64 -11.34
C ASP A 120 16.14 -0.90 -10.80
N LEU A 121 16.12 -0.48 -9.54
CA LEU A 121 17.25 0.21 -8.92
C LEU A 121 18.26 -0.76 -8.29
N THR A 122 18.35 -2.00 -8.78
CA THR A 122 19.42 -2.93 -8.39
C THR A 122 20.77 -2.34 -8.76
N GLY A 123 21.68 -2.31 -7.80
CA GLY A 123 22.97 -1.65 -7.98
C GLY A 123 23.01 -0.18 -7.60
N ALA A 124 21.89 0.39 -7.12
CA ALA A 124 21.93 1.68 -6.44
C ALA A 124 22.95 1.67 -5.29
N THR A 125 23.67 2.77 -5.15
CA THR A 125 24.64 3.00 -4.07
C THR A 125 24.31 4.32 -3.38
N VAL A 126 24.86 4.54 -2.19
CA VAL A 126 24.81 5.87 -1.56
C VAL A 126 25.50 6.90 -2.46
N HIS A 127 25.12 8.18 -2.39
CA HIS A 127 25.64 9.25 -3.26
C HIS A 127 27.18 9.37 -3.33
N THR A 128 27.92 8.82 -2.37
CA THR A 128 29.39 8.79 -2.41
C THR A 128 29.97 7.66 -3.27
N GLY A 129 29.14 6.79 -3.83
CA GLY A 129 29.51 5.67 -4.70
C GLY A 129 29.49 6.01 -6.18
N ASP A 130 29.55 4.97 -7.00
CA ASP A 130 29.56 5.02 -8.47
C ASP A 130 28.20 4.62 -9.09
N GLY A 131 27.21 4.23 -8.27
CA GLY A 131 25.91 3.82 -8.76
C GLY A 131 25.89 2.48 -9.52
N ALA A 132 26.98 1.71 -9.48
CA ALA A 132 27.15 0.44 -10.20
C ALA A 132 27.34 -0.75 -9.24
N GLY A 133 26.54 -0.80 -8.17
CA GLY A 133 26.52 -1.91 -7.24
C GLY A 133 26.02 -3.21 -7.87
N ALA A 134 26.31 -4.35 -7.23
CA ALA A 134 25.88 -5.67 -7.73
C ALA A 134 24.60 -6.21 -7.07
N ALA A 135 24.07 -5.52 -6.06
CA ALA A 135 22.95 -6.00 -5.25
C ALA A 135 21.96 -4.87 -4.96
N ALA A 136 20.69 -5.23 -4.77
CA ALA A 136 19.68 -4.32 -4.26
C ALA A 136 19.99 -3.96 -2.80
N ILE A 137 19.95 -2.67 -2.50
CA ILE A 137 20.13 -2.14 -1.14
C ILE A 137 18.79 -1.64 -0.61
N THR A 138 18.67 -1.55 0.73
CA THR A 138 17.55 -0.83 1.34
C THR A 138 17.78 0.67 1.18
N LEU A 139 16.78 1.33 0.60
CA LEU A 139 16.71 2.75 0.41
C LEU A 139 16.01 3.37 1.61
N ASN A 140 16.68 4.28 2.31
CA ASN A 140 16.16 4.94 3.50
C ASN A 140 15.80 6.40 3.19
N PRO A 141 14.70 6.92 3.77
CA PRO A 141 14.34 8.33 3.62
C PRO A 141 15.44 9.26 4.14
N GLY A 142 15.64 10.40 3.46
CA GLY A 142 16.64 11.39 3.84
C GLY A 142 18.09 11.02 3.53
N THR A 143 18.32 9.90 2.83
CA THR A 143 19.62 9.57 2.22
C THR A 143 19.50 9.72 0.71
N THR A 144 20.50 10.38 0.11
CA THR A 144 20.61 10.48 -1.34
C THR A 144 21.34 9.26 -1.90
N TYR A 145 20.78 8.69 -2.95
CA TYR A 145 21.31 7.53 -3.66
C TYR A 145 21.62 7.89 -5.11
N VAL A 146 22.53 7.13 -5.68
CA VAL A 146 22.90 7.22 -7.09
C VAL A 146 22.83 5.83 -7.71
N PHE A 147 22.38 5.75 -8.95
CA PHE A 147 22.44 4.54 -9.74
C PHE A 147 22.76 4.85 -11.20
N VAL A 148 23.45 3.93 -11.84
CA VAL A 148 23.68 3.94 -13.28
C VAL A 148 22.52 3.21 -13.93
N MET A 149 21.74 3.95 -14.70
CA MET A 149 20.63 3.44 -15.47
C MET A 149 21.11 3.07 -16.86
N GLU A 150 21.03 1.79 -17.20
CA GLU A 150 21.29 1.29 -18.54
C GLU A 150 20.03 1.47 -19.40
N ILE A 151 20.17 2.17 -20.53
CA ILE A 151 19.09 2.49 -21.47
C ILE A 151 19.51 2.22 -22.92
N ASP A 152 20.07 1.05 -23.19
CA ASP A 152 20.60 0.66 -24.50
C ASP A 152 19.59 0.82 -25.65
N GLU A 153 18.31 0.68 -25.37
CA GLU A 153 17.24 0.86 -26.35
C GLU A 153 16.90 2.33 -26.64
N CYS A 154 17.40 3.26 -25.83
CA CYS A 154 17.13 4.70 -25.89
C CYS A 154 18.42 5.51 -25.92
N ALA A 155 18.88 5.92 -27.11
CA ALA A 155 20.05 6.77 -27.23
C ALA A 155 19.80 8.22 -26.74
N PRO A 156 20.39 8.67 -25.62
CA PRO A 156 20.20 10.03 -25.16
C PRO A 156 21.03 11.00 -26.02
N THR A 157 20.45 12.16 -26.33
CA THR A 157 21.18 13.26 -27.00
C THR A 157 21.54 14.32 -25.97
N ALA A 158 22.78 14.83 -26.00
CA ALA A 158 23.19 15.91 -25.12
C ALA A 158 22.34 17.17 -25.37
N ASN A 159 21.86 17.80 -24.30
CA ASN A 159 21.13 19.06 -24.39
C ASN A 159 22.11 20.16 -24.81
N THR A 160 21.98 20.67 -26.03
CA THR A 160 22.81 21.76 -26.58
C THR A 160 22.31 23.12 -26.15
#